data_AF-A0A1G3A6T3-F1
#
_entry.id   AF-A0A1G3A6T3-F1
#
_cell.length_a   1.000
_cell.length_b   1.000
_cell.length_c   1.000
_cell.angle_alpha   90.00
_cell.angle_beta   90.00
_cell.angle_gamma   90.00
#
_symmetry.space_group_name_H-M   'P 1'
#
loop_
_entity.id
_entity.type
_entity.pdbx_description
1 polymer ?
#
loop_
_entity_poly.entity_id
_entity_poly.type
_entity_poly.pdbx_seq_one_letter_code
_entity_poly.pdbx_strand_id
1 'polypeptide(L)' 'MLDVEQVKVIKVTKVDGGWETEAEVYEESSFLKSLGLPSRIQDRNIYLVKLDDDLEIESYERQGHLALAN' A
#
# COMPACT_ATOMS: atom_id res chain seq x y z
N MET A 1 -3.65 4.32 -12.64
CA MET A 1 -2.67 3.23 -12.78
C MET A 1 -1.39 3.77 -12.17
N LEU A 2 -0.88 3.15 -11.11
CA LEU A 2 0.39 3.53 -10.50
C LEU A 2 1.52 2.98 -11.38
N ASP A 3 2.60 3.75 -11.53
CA ASP A 3 3.78 3.26 -12.24
C ASP A 3 4.53 2.24 -11.38
N VAL A 4 5.19 1.25 -11.99
CA VAL A 4 5.90 0.17 -11.28
C VAL A 4 6.99 0.72 -10.33
N GLU A 5 7.54 1.90 -10.62
CA GLU A 5 8.51 2.58 -9.74
C GLU A 5 7.89 3.09 -8.42
N GLN A 6 6.56 3.13 -8.33
CA GLN A 6 5.81 3.61 -7.17
C GLN A 6 5.36 2.49 -6.22
N VAL A 7 5.69 1.23 -6.52
CA VAL A 7 5.28 0.07 -5.71
C VAL A 7 6.50 -0.81 -5.41
N LYS A 8 6.65 -1.16 -4.13
CA LYS A 8 7.68 -2.09 -3.67
C LYS A 8 7.06 -3.12 -2.74
N VAL A 9 7.19 -4.40 -3.09
CA VAL A 9 6.85 -5.49 -2.18
C VAL A 9 7.89 -5.56 -1.06
N ILE A 10 7.45 -5.40 0.18
CA ILE A 10 8.30 -5.44 1.38
C ILE A 10 8.42 -6.88 1.90
N LYS A 11 7.30 -7.61 1.90
CA LYS A 11 7.20 -8.94 2.50
C LYS A 11 6.12 -9.75 1.79
N VAL A 12 6.38 -11.04 1.64
CA VAL A 12 5.40 -12.03 1.18
C VAL A 12 5.46 -13.21 2.13
N THR A 13 4.30 -13.65 2.63
CA THR A 13 4.18 -14.78 3.56
C THR A 13 3.11 -15.72 3.05
N LYS A 14 3.44 -17.01 2.90
CA LYS A 14 2.44 -18.05 2.65
C LYS A 14 1.65 -18.27 3.94
N VAL A 15 0.32 -18.27 3.85
CA VAL A 15 -0.58 -18.56 4.97
C VAL A 15 -1.54 -19.70 4.57
N ASP A 16 -2.33 -20.19 5.52
CA ASP A 16 -3.38 -21.15 5.20
C ASP A 16 -4.43 -20.49 4.30
N GLY A 17 -4.70 -21.10 3.15
CA GLY A 17 -5.66 -20.58 2.16
C GLY A 17 -5.17 -19.45 1.25
N GLY A 18 -3.87 -19.12 1.20
CA GLY A 18 -3.37 -18.12 0.25
C GLY A 18 -2.04 -17.48 0.63
N TRP A 19 -1.92 -16.17 0.40
CA TRP A 19 -0.74 -15.37 0.70
C TRP A 19 -1.11 -14.03 1.31
N GLU A 20 -0.25 -13.55 2.19
CA GLU A 20 -0.29 -12.19 2.70
C GLU A 20 0.97 -11.44 2.26
N THR A 21 0.75 -10.27 1.67
CA THR A 21 1.80 -9.41 1.12
C THR A 21 1.74 -8.03 1.74
N GLU A 22 2.89 -7.50 2.15
CA GLU A 22 3.02 -6.08 2.50
C GLU A 22 3.66 -5.34 1.33
N ALA A 23 2.96 -4.34 0.81
CA ALA A 23 3.42 -3.50 -0.29
C ALA A 23 3.55 -2.04 0.15
N GLU A 24 4.72 -1.46 -0.09
CA GLU A 24 4.97 -0.04 0.01
C GLU A 24 4.51 0.63 -1.29
N VAL A 25 3.65 1.63 -1.18
CA VAL A 25 3.07 2.35 -2.32
C VAL A 25 3.28 3.85 -2.12
N TYR A 26 3.89 4.49 -3.11
CA TYR A 26 4.08 5.94 -3.18
C TYR A 26 2.94 6.55 -4.01
N GLU A 27 2.08 7.33 -3.37
CA GLU A 27 0.89 7.91 -4.01
C GLU A 27 0.88 9.42 -3.84
N GLU A 28 0.25 10.16 -4.76
CA GLU A 28 0.05 11.61 -4.55
C GLU A 28 -0.66 11.89 -3.23
N SER A 29 -0.21 12.92 -2.50
CA SER A 29 -0.81 13.26 -1.23
C SER A 29 -2.28 13.63 -1.37
N SER A 30 -3.16 12.81 -0.79
CA SER A 30 -4.61 12.99 -0.85
C SER A 30 -5.05 14.26 -0.10
N PHE A 31 -4.34 14.63 0.96
CA PHE A 31 -4.55 15.86 1.70
C PHE A 31 -4.28 17.09 0.82
N LEU A 32 -3.10 17.18 0.19
CA LEU A 32 -2.76 18.32 -0.67
C LEU A 32 -3.68 18.40 -1.90
N LYS A 33 -4.03 17.24 -2.45
CA LYS A 33 -5.02 17.14 -3.53
C LYS A 33 -6.38 17.68 -3.12
N SER A 34 -6.84 17.38 -1.90
CA SER A 34 -8.11 17.91 -1.38
C SER A 34 -8.12 19.43 -1.21
N LEU A 35 -6.94 20.03 -1.00
CA LEU A 35 -6.76 21.48 -0.94
C LEU A 35 -6.58 22.13 -2.33
N GLY A 36 -6.56 21.35 -3.40
CA GLY A 36 -6.33 21.84 -4.76
C GLY A 36 -4.90 22.35 -5.00
N LEU A 37 -3.95 21.96 -4.16
CA LEU A 37 -2.57 22.42 -4.27
C LEU A 37 -1.80 21.53 -5.26
N PRO A 38 -1.18 22.11 -6.30
CA PRO A 38 -0.27 21.34 -7.16
C PRO A 38 0.92 20.89 -6.32
N SER A 39 1.12 19.58 -6.23
CA SER A 39 2.18 19.00 -5.40
C SER A 39 2.82 17.81 -6.12
N ARG A 40 4.14 17.72 -5.99
CA ARG A 40 4.92 16.51 -6.35
C ARG A 40 5.23 15.63 -5.14
N ILE A 41 4.65 15.97 -3.97
CA ILE A 41 4.84 15.23 -2.74
C ILE A 41 4.03 13.94 -2.83
N GLN A 42 4.72 12.82 -2.59
CA GLN A 42 4.12 11.51 -2.50
C GLN A 42 4.08 11.05 -1.05
N ASP A 43 2.92 10.54 -0.64
CA ASP A 43 2.76 9.84 0.62
C ASP A 43 3.23 8.39 0.43
N ARG A 44 4.06 7.92 1.36
CA ARG A 44 4.48 6.52 1.45
C ARG A 44 3.47 5.77 2.33
N ASN A 45 2.70 4.89 1.72
CA ASN A 45 1.70 4.07 2.38
C ASN A 45 2.12 2.60 2.39
N ILE A 46 1.75 1.86 3.43
CA ILE A 46 1.92 0.40 3.46
C ILE A 46 0.53 -0.22 3.31
N TYR A 47 0.42 -1.19 2.40
CA TYR A 47 -0.77 -1.97 2.17
C TYR A 47 -0.53 -3.42 2.58
N LEU A 48 -1.48 -3.97 3.34
CA LEU A 48 -1.60 -5.41 3.49
C LEU A 48 -2.52 -5.91 2.36
N VAL A 49 -2.02 -6.83 1.54
CA VAL A 49 -2.72 -7.41 0.40
C VAL A 49 -2.87 -8.90 0.63
N LYS A 50 -4.10 -9.40 0.52
CA LYS A 50 -4.41 -10.83 0.59
C LYS A 50 -4.60 -11.36 -0.82
N LEU A 51 -3.92 -12.45 -1.11
CA LEU A 51 -3.98 -13.14 -2.38
C LEU A 51 -4.42 -14.59 -2.16
N ASP A 52 -5.15 -15.14 -3.12
CA ASP A 52 -5.45 -16.57 -3.15
C ASP A 52 -4.23 -17.40 -3.62
N ASP A 53 -4.41 -18.71 -3.77
CA ASP A 53 -3.35 -19.63 -4.20
C ASP A 53 -2.83 -19.35 -5.62
N ASP A 54 -3.65 -18.76 -6.48
CA ASP A 54 -3.32 -18.38 -7.86
C ASP A 54 -2.73 -16.96 -7.96
N LEU A 55 -2.48 -16.32 -6.80
CA LEU A 55 -1.98 -14.94 -6.66
C LEU A 55 -2.96 -13.87 -7.13
N GLU A 56 -4.25 -14.18 -7.22
CA GLU A 56 -5.31 -13.19 -7.45
C GLU A 56 -5.59 -12.41 -6.18
N ILE A 57 -5.90 -11.11 -6.32
CA ILE A 57 -6.18 -10.25 -5.18
C ILE A 57 -7.57 -10.55 -4.63
N GLU A 58 -7.63 -11.00 -3.38
CA GLU A 58 -8.90 -11.16 -2.65
C GLU A 58 -9.29 -9.87 -1.93
N SER A 59 -8.33 -9.19 -1.29
CA SER A 59 -8.56 -7.92 -0.60
C SER A 59 -7.26 -7.15 -0.35
N TYR A 60 -7.40 -5.87 -0.04
CA TYR A 60 -6.29 -5.03 0.42
C TYR A 60 -6.76 -3.97 1.40
N GLU A 61 -5.89 -3.61 2.33
CA GLU A 61 -6.11 -2.51 3.27
C GLU A 61 -4.85 -1.68 3.44
N ARG A 62 -5.02 -0.35 3.56
CA ARG A 62 -3.93 0.53 3.97
C ARG A 62 -3.71 0.33 5.45
N GLN A 63 -2.50 -0.07 5.85
CA GLN A 63 -2.14 -0.10 7.26
C GLN A 63 -2.19 1.33 7.80
N GLY A 64 -2.96 1.53 8.86
CA GLY A 64 -3.11 2.84 9.49
C GLY A 64 -1.75 3.42 9.88
N HIS A 65 -1.70 4.76 9.95
CA HIS A 65 -0.52 5.44 10.47
C HIS A 65 -0.36 5.04 11.95
N LEU A 66 0.54 4.09 12.24
CA LEU A 66 1.03 3.88 13.60
C LEU A 66 1.81 5.14 13.95
N ALA A 67 1.11 6.15 14.48
CA ALA A 67 1.76 7.15 15.30
C ALA A 67 2.46 6.36 16.41
N LEU A 68 3.78 6.24 16.31
CA LEU A 68 4.60 5.76 17.40
C LEU A 68 4.35 6.73 18.56
N ALA A 69 3.44 6.35 19.45
CA ALA A 69 3.25 7.03 20.72
C ALA A 69 4.52 6.73 21.53
N ASN A 70 5.42 7.72 21.58
CA ASN A 70 6.54 7.75 22.50
C ASN A 70 6.05 8.02 23.93
#